data_AF-A0A2G5CIU3-F1
#
_entry.id   AF-A0A2G5CIU3-F1
#
_cell.length_a   1.000
_cell.length_b   1.000
_cell.length_c   1.000
_cell.angle_alpha   90.00
_cell.angle_beta   90.00
_cell.angle_gamma   90.00
#
_symmetry.space_group_name_H-M   'P 1'
#
loop_
_entity.id
_entity.type
_entity.pdbx_description
1 polymer ?
#
loop_
_entity_poly.entity_id
_entity_poly.type
_entity_poly.pdbx_seq_one_letter_code
_entity_poly.pdbx_strand_id
1 'polypeptide(L)'
;MMMNQETPSSSSSSSSSSSVHPSVLPISFLLGTWKGEGEGGFPTINSFKYGEQLTFSHSPGKPVIAYSQKTWKLASGEPMHAESGYWRPKPDGTIEVVIAQSTGLVEVQYAMHCRD
;
A
#
# COMPACT_ATOMS: atom_id res chain seq x y z
N MET A 1 -34.87 18.50 39.16
CA MET A 1 -33.88 18.36 38.08
C MET A 1 -34.22 17.09 37.33
N MET A 2 -34.82 17.20 36.15
CA MET A 2 -35.15 16.07 35.28
C MET A 2 -34.10 15.99 34.17
N MET A 3 -33.52 14.80 33.97
CA MET A 3 -32.63 14.50 32.84
C MET A 3 -33.48 14.23 31.60
N ASN A 4 -33.25 15.00 30.52
CA ASN A 4 -33.69 14.61 29.18
C ASN A 4 -32.58 13.76 28.54
N GLN A 5 -32.91 12.55 28.11
CA GLN A 5 -32.07 11.77 27.19
C GLN A 5 -32.61 12.01 25.76
N GLU A 6 -31.78 12.55 24.89
CA GLU A 6 -32.08 12.74 23.47
C GLU A 6 -31.92 11.41 22.72
N THR A 7 -32.86 11.13 21.83
CA THR A 7 -32.85 10.01 20.88
C THR A 7 -31.71 10.17 19.86
N PRO A 8 -30.96 9.12 19.49
CA PRO A 8 -29.98 9.24 18.43
C PRO A 8 -30.69 9.34 17.09
N SER A 9 -30.58 10.51 16.46
CA SER A 9 -30.92 10.74 15.07
C SER A 9 -29.96 9.95 14.18
N SER A 10 -30.54 9.19 13.26
CA SER A 10 -29.86 8.48 12.18
C SER A 10 -29.14 9.48 11.28
N SER A 11 -27.85 9.68 11.53
CA SER A 11 -26.97 10.36 10.59
C SER A 11 -26.63 9.38 9.48
N SER A 12 -27.24 9.59 8.32
CA SER A 12 -26.77 9.04 7.05
C SER A 12 -25.35 9.56 6.81
N SER A 13 -24.35 8.71 7.05
CA SER A 13 -22.98 8.97 6.63
C SER A 13 -22.97 9.13 5.11
N SER A 14 -22.83 10.37 4.63
CA SER A 14 -22.50 10.64 3.24
C SER A 14 -21.15 9.98 2.97
N SER A 15 -21.19 8.88 2.22
CA SER A 15 -19.99 8.29 1.64
C SER A 15 -19.37 9.33 0.72
N SER A 16 -18.38 10.07 1.21
CA SER A 16 -17.52 10.86 0.36
C SER A 16 -16.93 9.90 -0.66
N SER A 17 -17.42 9.95 -1.90
CA SER A 17 -16.81 9.24 -3.01
C SER A 17 -15.36 9.70 -3.08
N SER A 18 -14.46 8.86 -2.57
CA SER A 18 -13.03 9.11 -2.56
C SER A 18 -12.55 9.10 -4.00
N SER A 19 -12.64 10.24 -4.67
CA SER A 19 -12.21 10.33 -6.06
C SER A 19 -10.71 10.04 -6.14
N VAL A 20 -10.38 8.99 -6.89
CA VAL A 20 -8.99 8.66 -7.23
C VAL A 20 -8.44 9.80 -8.08
N HIS A 21 -7.25 10.29 -7.76
CA HIS A 21 -6.63 11.38 -8.51
C HIS A 21 -6.32 10.94 -9.96
N PRO A 22 -6.49 11.79 -10.99
CA PRO A 22 -6.26 11.41 -12.39
C PRO A 22 -4.90 10.77 -12.68
N SER A 23 -3.82 11.25 -12.07
CA SER A 23 -2.48 10.64 -12.21
C SER A 23 -2.37 9.23 -11.61
N VAL A 24 -3.25 8.86 -10.67
CA VAL A 24 -3.29 7.53 -10.05
C VAL A 24 -4.15 6.57 -10.86
N LEU A 25 -5.14 7.06 -11.63
CA LEU A 25 -6.06 6.22 -12.40
C LEU A 25 -5.38 5.14 -13.27
N PRO A 26 -4.28 5.40 -13.99
CA PRO A 26 -3.62 4.38 -14.82
C PRO A 26 -3.08 3.18 -14.03
N ILE A 27 -2.74 3.38 -12.75
CA ILE A 27 -2.23 2.34 -11.86
C ILE A 27 -3.22 2.00 -10.74
N SER A 28 -4.47 2.39 -10.88
CA SER A 28 -5.52 2.18 -9.85
C SER A 28 -5.81 0.70 -9.60
N PHE A 29 -5.45 -0.18 -10.53
CA PHE A 29 -5.54 -1.63 -10.35
C PHE A 29 -4.68 -2.15 -9.19
N LEU A 30 -3.66 -1.40 -8.74
CA LEU A 30 -2.85 -1.77 -7.56
C LEU A 30 -3.59 -1.55 -6.24
N LEU A 31 -4.58 -0.65 -6.20
CA LEU A 31 -5.26 -0.25 -4.96
C LEU A 31 -5.96 -1.45 -4.31
N GLY A 32 -5.65 -1.68 -3.04
CA GLY A 32 -6.17 -2.82 -2.29
C GLY A 32 -5.12 -3.47 -1.40
N THR A 33 -5.45 -4.65 -0.89
CA THR A 33 -4.53 -5.50 -0.14
C THR A 33 -4.32 -6.81 -0.90
N TRP A 34 -3.06 -7.14 -1.12
CA TRP A 34 -2.58 -8.33 -1.81
C TRP A 34 -1.91 -9.23 -0.79
N LYS A 35 -2.18 -10.53 -0.85
CA LYS A 35 -1.57 -11.51 0.04
C LYS A 35 -1.18 -12.74 -0.78
N GLY A 36 0.04 -13.24 -0.56
CA GLY A 36 0.56 -14.38 -1.29
C GLY A 36 1.78 -15.00 -0.62
N GLU A 37 2.47 -15.83 -1.38
CA GLU A 37 3.73 -16.45 -1.01
C GLU A 37 4.80 -16.09 -2.04
N GLY A 38 6.04 -15.96 -1.59
CA GLY A 38 7.21 -15.69 -2.43
C GLY A 38 8.36 -16.65 -2.13
N GLU A 39 9.32 -16.69 -3.05
CA GLU A 39 10.57 -17.43 -2.91
C GLU A 39 11.74 -16.47 -3.15
N GLY A 40 12.63 -16.37 -2.15
CA GLY A 40 13.80 -15.51 -2.17
C GLY A 40 15.06 -16.35 -2.27
N GLY A 41 16.06 -15.84 -2.99
CA GLY A 41 17.38 -16.46 -3.12
C GLY A 41 18.40 -15.47 -3.66
N PHE A 42 19.67 -15.67 -3.29
CA PHE A 42 20.80 -14.88 -3.77
C PHE A 42 22.03 -15.79 -3.87
N PRO A 43 23.06 -15.53 -4.69
CA PRO A 43 24.21 -16.43 -4.81
C PRO A 43 24.88 -16.83 -3.49
N THR A 44 24.78 -16.01 -2.45
CA THR A 44 25.33 -16.28 -1.11
C THR A 44 24.27 -16.67 -0.07
N ILE A 45 23.00 -16.83 -0.45
CA ILE A 45 21.87 -17.10 0.45
C ILE A 45 21.03 -18.24 -0.16
N ASN A 46 20.89 -19.35 0.58
CA ASN A 46 20.04 -20.47 0.18
C ASN A 46 18.61 -20.01 -0.09
N SER A 47 17.94 -20.63 -1.08
CA SER A 47 16.54 -20.34 -1.35
C SER A 47 15.66 -20.55 -0.12
N PHE A 48 14.72 -19.64 0.10
CA PHE A 48 13.76 -19.67 1.20
C PHE A 48 12.38 -19.21 0.72
N LYS A 49 11.32 -19.70 1.37
CA LYS A 49 9.94 -19.28 1.10
C LYS A 49 9.40 -18.40 2.21
N TYR A 50 8.56 -17.45 1.85
CA TYR A 50 7.96 -16.51 2.79
C TYR A 50 6.52 -16.20 2.40
N GLY A 51 5.70 -15.82 3.37
CA GLY A 51 4.40 -15.21 3.11
C GLY A 51 4.57 -13.70 3.02
N GLU A 52 3.75 -13.06 2.21
CA GLU A 52 3.83 -11.63 1.93
C GLU A 52 2.46 -10.98 1.87
N GLN A 53 2.35 -9.77 2.40
CA GLN A 53 1.18 -8.91 2.25
C GLN A 53 1.61 -7.51 1.84
N LEU A 54 0.98 -6.99 0.79
CA LEU A 54 1.15 -5.64 0.29
C LEU A 54 -0.17 -4.88 0.46
N THR A 55 -0.11 -3.62 0.82
CA THR A 55 -1.27 -2.73 0.86
C THR A 55 -0.94 -1.45 0.10
N PHE A 56 -1.79 -1.14 -0.88
CA PHE A 56 -1.76 0.10 -1.64
C PHE A 56 -3.03 0.89 -1.32
N SER A 57 -2.86 2.08 -0.76
CA SER A 57 -3.98 2.94 -0.37
C SER A 57 -3.75 4.37 -0.85
N HIS A 58 -4.81 5.14 -1.00
CA HIS A 58 -4.71 6.53 -1.41
C HIS A 58 -5.61 7.41 -0.56
N SER A 59 -5.22 8.68 -0.41
CA SER A 59 -6.12 9.71 0.07
C SER A 59 -6.87 10.33 -1.11
N PRO A 60 -8.15 10.71 -0.95
CA PRO A 60 -8.91 11.38 -2.01
C PRO A 60 -8.18 12.59 -2.57
N GLY A 61 -8.15 12.71 -3.91
CA GLY A 61 -7.57 13.86 -4.60
C GLY A 61 -6.05 14.06 -4.48
N LYS A 62 -5.30 13.12 -3.89
CA LYS A 62 -3.83 13.19 -3.82
C LYS A 62 -3.18 12.37 -4.94
N PRO A 63 -2.16 12.88 -5.65
CA PRO A 63 -1.42 12.16 -6.69
C PRO A 63 -0.36 11.20 -6.10
N VAL A 64 -0.71 10.48 -5.04
CA VAL A 64 0.22 9.62 -4.28
C VAL A 64 -0.52 8.38 -3.80
N ILE A 65 0.14 7.22 -3.90
CA ILE A 65 -0.31 5.98 -3.28
C ILE A 65 0.62 5.68 -2.10
N ALA A 66 0.06 5.46 -0.93
CA ALA A 66 0.77 4.91 0.21
C ALA A 66 0.92 3.40 0.03
N TYR A 67 2.15 2.92 0.21
CA TYR A 67 2.55 1.53 0.10
C TYR A 67 3.05 1.03 1.44
N SER A 68 2.62 -0.16 1.84
CA SER A 68 3.19 -0.91 2.95
C SER A 68 3.26 -2.38 2.62
N GLN A 69 4.35 -3.02 2.99
CA GLN A 69 4.57 -4.44 2.80
C GLN A 69 5.13 -5.05 4.07
N LYS A 70 4.79 -6.32 4.28
CA LYS A 70 5.35 -7.15 5.35
C LYS A 70 5.45 -8.59 4.91
N THR A 71 6.43 -9.28 5.48
CA THR A 71 6.67 -10.71 5.26
C THR A 71 6.62 -11.49 6.57
N TRP A 72 6.43 -12.80 6.47
CA TRP A 72 6.50 -13.73 7.59
C TRP A 72 7.01 -15.11 7.15
N LYS A 73 7.55 -15.87 8.10
CA LYS A 73 7.90 -17.28 7.88
C LYS A 73 6.63 -18.10 7.64
N LEU A 74 6.56 -18.86 6.55
CA LEU A 74 5.36 -19.66 6.23
C LEU A 74 5.01 -20.67 7.32
N ALA A 75 6.03 -21.31 7.92
CA ALA A 75 5.83 -22.37 8.90
C ALA A 75 5.34 -21.87 10.28
N SER A 76 5.77 -20.69 10.71
CA SER A 76 5.53 -20.20 12.08
C SER A 76 4.69 -18.93 12.15
N GLY A 77 4.51 -18.21 11.04
CA GLY A 77 3.87 -16.89 11.02
C GLY A 77 4.70 -15.79 11.70
N GLU A 78 5.94 -16.08 12.10
CA GLU A 78 6.84 -15.10 12.70
C GLU A 78 7.13 -13.97 11.70
N PRO A 79 6.97 -12.69 12.10
CA PRO A 79 7.30 -11.55 11.25
C PRO A 79 8.76 -11.58 10.79
N MET A 80 8.98 -11.19 9.53
CA MET A 80 10.30 -11.07 8.92
C MET A 80 10.56 -9.61 8.53
N HIS A 81 10.90 -9.33 7.27
CA HIS A 81 11.12 -7.99 6.74
C HIS A 81 9.79 -7.25 6.55
N ALA A 82 9.85 -5.93 6.69
CA ALA A 82 8.79 -5.01 6.30
C ALA A 82 9.38 -3.76 5.65
N GLU A 83 8.57 -3.11 4.82
CA GLU A 83 8.88 -1.83 4.19
C GLU A 83 7.63 -0.99 3.96
N SER A 84 7.83 0.31 3.77
CA SER A 84 6.75 1.23 3.47
C SER A 84 7.26 2.45 2.73
N GLY A 85 6.36 3.09 1.99
CA GLY A 85 6.76 4.14 1.10
C GLY A 85 5.61 4.80 0.36
N TYR A 86 5.97 5.54 -0.68
CA TYR A 86 5.01 6.29 -1.50
C TYR A 86 5.33 6.14 -2.98
N TRP A 87 4.30 5.86 -3.77
CA TRP A 87 4.35 5.84 -5.23
C TRP A 87 3.75 7.14 -5.76
N ARG A 88 4.48 7.81 -6.65
CA ARG A 88 4.16 9.15 -7.16
C ARG A 88 4.08 9.12 -8.70
N PRO A 89 2.95 8.64 -9.27
CA PRO A 89 2.77 8.63 -10.71
C PRO A 89 2.57 10.05 -11.25
N LYS A 90 3.13 10.31 -12.43
CA LYS A 90 3.02 11.60 -13.15
C LYS A 90 2.18 11.44 -14.43
N PRO A 91 1.60 12.54 -14.95
CA PRO A 91 0.80 12.50 -16.19
C PRO A 91 1.56 12.02 -17.44
N ASP A 92 2.88 12.12 -17.45
CA ASP A 92 3.76 11.66 -18.53
C ASP A 92 4.03 10.15 -18.52
N GLY A 93 3.44 9.41 -17.57
CA GLY A 93 3.61 7.96 -17.43
C GLY A 93 4.81 7.54 -16.57
N THR A 94 5.62 8.50 -16.10
CA THR A 94 6.70 8.20 -15.16
C THR A 94 6.18 8.01 -13.73
N ILE A 95 6.90 7.21 -12.94
CA ILE A 95 6.60 6.94 -11.54
C ILE A 95 7.88 7.05 -10.73
N GLU A 96 7.82 7.81 -9.64
CA GLU A 96 8.84 7.82 -8.60
C GLU A 96 8.33 7.01 -7.40
N VAL A 97 9.16 6.14 -6.85
CA VAL A 97 8.84 5.36 -5.65
C VAL A 97 9.91 5.59 -4.60
N VAL A 98 9.48 5.98 -3.40
CA VAL A 98 10.38 6.16 -2.25
C VAL A 98 10.00 5.17 -1.18
N ILE A 99 10.95 4.33 -0.74
CA ILE A 99 10.71 3.26 0.23
C ILE A 99 11.74 3.32 1.35
N ALA A 100 11.27 3.10 2.57
CA ALA A 100 12.10 2.80 3.73
C ALA A 100 11.87 1.35 4.16
N GLN A 101 12.97 0.64 4.39
CA GLN A 101 12.97 -0.76 4.80
C GLN A 101 13.33 -0.90 6.28
N SER A 102 12.73 -1.88 6.96
CA SER A 102 13.01 -2.22 8.36
C SER A 102 14.47 -2.59 8.64
N THR A 103 15.23 -2.97 7.60
CA THR A 103 16.67 -3.25 7.65
C THR A 103 17.55 -1.99 7.73
N GLY A 104 16.95 -0.79 7.72
CA GLY A 104 17.67 0.48 7.81
C GLY A 104 18.12 1.04 6.46
N LEU A 105 17.58 0.54 5.36
CA LEU A 105 17.84 1.02 4.00
C LEU A 105 16.72 1.94 3.52
N VAL A 106 17.08 2.91 2.67
CA VAL A 106 16.13 3.73 1.92
C VAL A 106 16.48 3.68 0.44
N GLU A 107 15.46 3.73 -0.39
CA GLU A 107 15.62 3.66 -1.84
C GLU A 107 14.72 4.68 -2.55
N VAL A 108 15.22 5.15 -3.69
CA VAL A 108 14.48 5.96 -4.65
C VAL A 108 14.52 5.21 -5.97
N GLN A 109 13.36 4.79 -6.45
CA GLN A 109 13.21 4.12 -7.73
C GLN A 109 12.51 5.03 -8.74
N TYR A 110 12.94 4.90 -10.01
CA TYR A 110 12.33 5.57 -11.15
C TYR A 110 11.86 4.50 -12.14
N ALA A 111 10.60 4.56 -12.53
CA ALA A 111 9.98 3.63 -13.46
C ALA A 111 9.10 4.37 -14.47
N MET A 112 8.71 3.66 -15.53
CA MET A 112 7.62 4.05 -16.42
C MET A 112 6.53 2.99 -16.35
N HIS A 113 5.27 3.42 -16.29
CA HIS A 113 4.15 2.53 -16.52
C HIS A 113 3.84 2.51 -18.01
N CYS A 114 3.99 1.35 -18.64
CA CYS A 114 3.53 1.11 -20.00
C CYS A 114 2.00 0.95 -20.00
N ARG A 115 1.32 1.65 -20.90
CA ARG A 115 -0.02 1.24 -21.34
C ARG A 115 0.15 0.28 -22.50
N ASP A 116 -0.58 -0.83 -22.45
CA ASP A 116 -0.78 -1.75 -23.58
C ASP A 116 -1.36 -1.02 -24.80
#